data_AF-A0A235ERS7-F1
#
_entry.id   AF-A0A235ERS7-F1
#
_cell.length_a   1.000
_cell.length_b   1.000
_cell.length_c   1.000
_cell.angle_alpha   90.00
_cell.angle_beta   90.00
_cell.angle_gamma   90.00
#
_symmetry.space_group_name_H-M   'P 1'
#
loop_
_entity.id
_entity.type
_entity.pdbx_description
1 polymer ?
#
loop_
_entity_poly.entity_id
_entity_poly.type
_entity_poly.pdbx_seq_one_letter_code
_entity_poly.pdbx_strand_id
1 'polypeptide(L)'
;MLLTDIAVEHTLVSKKDGVRQTFLLHPFTDTQRDSLGKFELVRDVSQPGFKDVKRSTFVSFQQLAELYAKGLLEEFEFSVRMCPGQGTYPAKLPTKKILPTSIKPGSSFDLAVQKVDISKPATRELRTALLRANVKV
;
A
#
# COMPACT_ATOMS: atom_id res chain seq x y z
N MET A 1 -13.85 1.37 1.68
CA MET A 1 -13.81 2.13 0.40
C MET A 1 -12.60 1.67 -0.42
N LEU A 2 -12.76 1.45 -1.73
CA LEU A 2 -11.66 1.16 -2.66
C LEU A 2 -11.06 2.45 -3.23
N LEU A 3 -9.75 2.51 -3.39
CA LEU A 3 -9.05 3.59 -4.10
C LEU A 3 -8.79 3.15 -5.55
N THR A 4 -9.75 3.41 -6.43
CA THR A 4 -9.71 2.98 -7.84
C THR A 4 -8.76 3.81 -8.71
N ASP A 5 -8.25 4.93 -8.18
CA ASP A 5 -7.19 5.74 -8.79
C ASP A 5 -5.88 4.94 -8.98
N ILE A 6 -5.72 3.86 -8.20
CA ILE A 6 -4.58 2.96 -8.27
C ILE A 6 -5.08 1.58 -8.66
N ALA A 7 -4.53 1.02 -9.74
CA ALA A 7 -4.90 -0.29 -10.25
C ALA A 7 -3.64 -1.12 -10.54
N VAL A 8 -3.57 -2.32 -9.95
CA VAL A 8 -2.45 -3.24 -10.11
C VAL A 8 -2.96 -4.57 -10.61
N GLU A 9 -2.45 -5.02 -11.76
CA GLU A 9 -2.75 -6.36 -12.27
C GLU A 9 -2.05 -7.43 -11.42
N HIS A 10 -2.77 -8.50 -11.14
CA HIS A 10 -2.25 -9.64 -10.41
C HIS A 10 -2.77 -10.95 -10.99
N THR A 11 -1.86 -11.76 -11.50
CA THR A 11 -2.18 -13.15 -11.84
C THR A 11 -1.90 -14.06 -10.66
N LEU A 12 -2.92 -14.78 -10.23
CA LEU A 12 -2.80 -15.92 -9.33
C LEU A 12 -2.77 -17.20 -10.16
N VAL A 13 -1.83 -18.08 -9.83
CA VAL A 13 -1.77 -19.43 -10.41
C VAL A 13 -2.20 -20.40 -9.32
N SER A 14 -3.29 -21.13 -9.58
CA SER A 14 -3.77 -22.17 -8.68
C SER A 14 -2.74 -23.29 -8.56
N LYS A 15 -2.43 -23.68 -7.33
CA LYS A 15 -1.50 -24.80 -7.06
C LYS A 15 -2.10 -26.17 -7.38
N LYS A 16 -3.43 -26.26 -7.50
CA LYS A 16 -4.13 -27.55 -7.65
C LYS A 16 -4.23 -27.99 -9.11
N ASP A 17 -4.54 -27.06 -10.00
CA ASP A 17 -4.88 -27.33 -11.41
C ASP A 17 -4.12 -26.42 -12.38
N GLY A 18 -3.26 -25.52 -11.88
CA GLY A 18 -2.46 -24.62 -12.71
C GLY A 18 -3.27 -23.49 -13.37
N VAL A 19 -4.58 -23.38 -13.07
CA VAL A 19 -5.46 -22.37 -13.66
C VAL A 19 -4.95 -20.98 -13.28
N ARG A 20 -4.86 -20.10 -14.29
CA ARG A 20 -4.46 -18.71 -14.15
C ARG A 20 -5.69 -17.83 -14.05
N GLN A 21 -5.76 -17.04 -12.98
CA GLN A 21 -6.78 -16.02 -12.79
C GLN A 21 -6.10 -14.67 -12.65
N THR A 22 -6.45 -13.73 -13.52
CA THR A 22 -5.94 -12.36 -13.46
C THR A 22 -6.98 -11.47 -12.80
N PHE A 23 -6.54 -10.70 -11.81
CA PHE A 23 -7.33 -9.76 -11.05
C PHE A 23 -6.79 -8.34 -11.27
N LEU A 24 -7.70 -7.38 -11.39
CA LEU A 24 -7.36 -5.97 -11.23
C LEU A 24 -7.60 -5.58 -9.77
N LEU A 25 -6.52 -5.21 -9.09
CA LEU A 25 -6.53 -4.96 -7.65
C LEU A 25 -6.41 -3.47 -7.34
N HIS A 26 -7.05 -3.05 -6.26
CA HIS A 26 -7.05 -1.68 -5.77
C HIS A 26 -6.71 -1.64 -4.27
N PRO A 27 -6.00 -0.60 -3.80
CA PRO A 27 -5.91 -0.33 -2.37
C PRO A 27 -7.31 -0.15 -1.78
N PHE A 28 -7.48 -0.54 -0.52
CA PHE A 28 -8.73 -0.33 0.17
C PHE A 28 -8.50 0.16 1.60
N THR A 29 -9.51 0.85 2.10
CA THR A 29 -9.54 1.32 3.47
C THR A 29 -10.12 0.26 4.39
N ASP A 30 -9.45 0.07 5.52
CA ASP A 30 -9.89 -0.82 6.57
C ASP A 30 -11.19 -0.30 7.22
N THR A 31 -11.94 -1.22 7.81
CA THR A 31 -13.24 -0.99 8.46
C THR A 31 -13.16 -1.17 9.98
N GLN A 32 -12.01 -1.60 10.51
CA GLN A 32 -11.79 -1.75 11.96
C GLN A 32 -11.57 -0.40 12.63
N ARG A 33 -12.03 -0.26 13.88
CA ARG A 33 -12.16 1.02 14.62
C ARG A 33 -10.96 1.97 14.45
N ASP A 34 -9.77 1.55 14.87
CA ASP A 34 -8.59 2.44 14.93
C ASP A 34 -7.93 2.68 13.56
N SER A 35 -8.23 1.82 12.58
CA SER A 35 -7.78 1.87 11.19
C SER A 35 -8.87 2.31 10.20
N LEU A 36 -10.05 2.69 10.69
CA LEU A 36 -11.21 3.02 9.86
C LEU A 36 -10.84 4.12 8.86
N GLY A 37 -11.07 3.84 7.58
CA GLY A 37 -10.76 4.80 6.52
C GLY A 37 -9.27 4.91 6.16
N LYS A 38 -8.41 4.01 6.64
CA LYS A 38 -6.96 4.00 6.36
C LYS A 38 -6.54 2.77 5.56
N PHE A 39 -5.47 2.92 4.79
CA PHE A 39 -4.86 1.86 3.98
C PHE A 39 -3.80 1.11 4.79
N GLU A 40 -3.82 -0.23 4.73
CA GLU A 40 -2.79 -1.07 5.34
C GLU A 40 -1.52 -1.06 4.47
N LEU A 41 -0.41 -0.60 5.05
CA LEU A 41 0.93 -0.78 4.52
C LEU A 41 1.58 -1.98 5.19
N VAL A 42 2.31 -2.77 4.43
CA VAL A 42 2.99 -3.97 4.89
C VAL A 42 4.41 -3.95 4.38
N ARG A 43 5.36 -4.27 5.25
CA ARG A 43 6.75 -4.51 4.86
C ARG A 43 7.31 -5.72 5.60
N ASP A 44 8.31 -6.33 4.99
CA ASP A 44 9.16 -7.29 5.66
C ASP A 44 10.29 -6.53 6.39
N VAL A 45 10.63 -6.99 7.58
CA VAL A 45 11.75 -6.46 8.38
C VAL A 45 12.69 -7.62 8.63
N SER A 46 13.85 -7.57 7.98
CA SER A 46 14.95 -8.50 8.21
C SER A 46 15.99 -7.84 9.11
N GLN A 47 16.42 -8.56 10.15
CA GLN A 47 17.50 -8.12 11.04
C GLN A 47 18.50 -9.27 11.19
N PRO A 48 19.82 -8.99 11.10
CA PRO A 48 20.84 -10.01 11.27
C PRO A 48 20.64 -10.80 12.58
N GLY A 49 20.60 -12.13 12.47
CA GLY A 49 20.40 -13.02 13.63
C GLY A 49 18.95 -13.19 14.10
N PHE A 50 17.97 -12.53 13.45
CA PHE A 50 16.55 -12.68 13.75
C PHE A 50 15.79 -13.23 12.54
N LYS A 51 14.64 -13.85 12.81
CA LYS A 51 13.70 -14.25 11.75
C LYS A 51 13.08 -13.01 11.13
N ASP A 52 12.84 -13.05 9.82
CA ASP A 52 12.10 -12.00 9.14
C ASP A 52 10.70 -11.84 9.73
N VAL A 53 10.32 -10.61 10.06
CA VAL A 53 9.03 -10.29 10.64
C VAL A 53 8.26 -9.35 9.71
N LYS A 54 7.01 -9.69 9.44
CA LYS A 54 6.07 -8.77 8.78
C LYS A 54 5.62 -7.71 9.75
N ARG A 55 5.79 -6.44 9.37
CA ARG A 55 5.24 -5.29 10.08
C ARG A 55 4.23 -4.60 9.19
N SER A 56 3.16 -4.11 9.81
CA SER A 56 2.16 -3.31 9.14
C SER A 56 1.82 -2.05 9.91
N THR A 57 1.36 -1.05 9.18
CA THR A 57 0.80 0.19 9.73
C THR A 57 -0.35 0.66 8.85
N PHE A 58 -1.07 1.67 9.31
CA PHE A 58 -2.24 2.20 8.64
C PHE A 58 -2.08 3.69 8.37
N VAL A 59 -2.29 4.09 7.13
CA VAL A 59 -2.12 5.48 6.69
C VAL A 59 -3.40 6.01 6.04
N SER A 60 -3.69 7.29 6.25
CA SER A 60 -4.78 7.96 5.52
C SER A 60 -4.44 8.09 4.03
N PHE A 61 -5.43 8.53 3.24
CA PHE A 61 -5.24 8.87 1.84
C PHE A 61 -4.11 9.89 1.62
N GLN A 62 -4.10 10.96 2.41
CA GLN A 62 -3.09 12.03 2.30
C GLN A 62 -1.70 11.52 2.68
N GLN A 63 -1.60 10.67 3.71
CA GLN A 63 -0.34 10.07 4.13
C GLN A 63 0.19 9.07 3.09
N LEU A 64 -0.70 8.32 2.42
CA LEU A 64 -0.31 7.43 1.32
C LEU A 64 0.23 8.24 0.13
N ALA A 65 -0.42 9.35 -0.22
CA ALA A 65 0.08 10.25 -1.27
C ALA A 65 1.42 10.88 -0.90
N GLU A 66 1.59 11.31 0.36
CA GLU A 66 2.85 11.85 0.88
C GLU A 66 3.98 10.82 0.82
N LEU A 67 3.73 9.57 1.25
CA LEU A 67 4.69 8.47 1.17
C LEU A 67 5.11 8.17 -0.27
N TYR A 68 4.15 8.15 -1.18
CA TYR A 68 4.41 7.91 -2.60
C TYR A 68 5.26 9.04 -3.19
N ALA A 69 4.85 10.29 -3.00
CA ALA A 69 5.52 11.46 -3.55
C ALA A 69 6.97 11.62 -3.07
N LYS A 70 7.23 11.24 -1.80
CA LYS A 70 8.57 11.30 -1.19
C LYS A 70 9.43 10.06 -1.48
N GLY A 71 8.95 9.08 -2.25
CA GLY A 71 9.68 7.84 -2.55
C GLY A 71 9.79 6.85 -1.38
N LEU A 72 9.14 7.13 -0.25
CA LEU A 72 9.29 6.36 0.99
C LEU A 72 8.66 4.96 0.91
N LEU A 73 7.70 4.74 0.01
CA LEU A 73 7.18 3.39 -0.24
C LEU A 73 8.26 2.47 -0.81
N GLU A 74 9.08 2.98 -1.73
CA GLU A 74 10.15 2.23 -2.35
C GLU A 74 11.35 2.11 -1.40
N GLU A 75 11.79 3.21 -0.81
CA GLU A 75 12.92 3.27 0.13
C GLU A 75 12.78 2.26 1.27
N PHE A 76 11.57 2.12 1.81
CA PHE A 76 11.28 1.22 2.93
C PHE A 76 10.58 -0.08 2.52
N GLU A 77 10.55 -0.37 1.22
CA GLU A 77 9.99 -1.58 0.63
C GLU A 77 8.55 -1.89 1.06
N PHE A 78 7.74 -0.85 1.29
CA PHE A 78 6.33 -1.01 1.59
C PHE A 78 5.55 -1.52 0.39
N SER A 79 4.63 -2.43 0.68
CA SER A 79 3.54 -2.83 -0.20
C SER A 79 2.21 -2.46 0.44
N VAL A 80 1.23 -2.10 -0.38
CA VAL A 80 -0.12 -1.75 0.10
C VAL A 80 -1.03 -2.97 -0.02
N ARG A 81 -1.87 -3.21 0.98
CA ARG A 81 -2.89 -4.28 0.92
C ARG A 81 -3.94 -3.93 -0.13
N MET A 82 -4.24 -4.89 -1.00
CA MET A 82 -5.13 -4.69 -2.14
C MET A 82 -6.33 -5.64 -2.09
N CYS A 83 -7.43 -5.21 -2.71
CA CYS A 83 -8.65 -5.98 -2.89
C CYS A 83 -9.06 -5.94 -4.38
N PRO A 84 -9.59 -7.02 -4.96
CA PRO A 84 -10.14 -6.95 -6.31
C PRO A 84 -11.30 -5.96 -6.38
N GLY A 85 -11.41 -5.22 -7.48
CA GLY A 85 -12.53 -4.29 -7.70
C GLY A 85 -13.88 -4.98 -7.85
N GLN A 86 -13.86 -6.27 -8.25
CA GLN A 86 -15.04 -7.11 -8.43
C GLN A 86 -14.74 -8.55 -8.01
N GLY A 87 -15.77 -9.24 -7.51
CA GLY A 87 -15.66 -10.63 -7.08
C GLY A 87 -14.93 -10.80 -5.75
N THR A 88 -14.57 -12.04 -5.45
CA THR A 88 -13.82 -12.40 -4.24
C THR A 88 -12.42 -12.86 -4.61
N TYR A 89 -11.45 -12.54 -3.75
CA TYR A 89 -10.11 -13.08 -3.90
C TYR A 89 -10.05 -14.44 -3.17
N PRO A 90 -9.55 -15.52 -3.80
CA PRO A 90 -9.69 -16.88 -3.28
C PRO A 90 -8.79 -17.21 -2.08
N ALA A 91 -8.02 -16.24 -1.58
CA ALA A 91 -7.07 -16.42 -0.49
C ALA A 91 -6.95 -15.15 0.36
N LYS A 92 -5.90 -15.05 1.21
CA LYS A 92 -5.57 -13.80 1.89
C LYS A 92 -5.33 -12.70 0.86
N LEU A 93 -5.95 -11.55 1.06
CA LEU A 93 -5.82 -10.38 0.20
C LEU A 93 -4.33 -10.03 -0.01
N PRO A 94 -3.88 -9.87 -1.27
CA PRO A 94 -2.47 -9.68 -1.59
C PRO A 94 -1.99 -8.28 -1.20
N THR A 95 -0.68 -8.12 -1.12
CA THR A 95 -0.02 -6.81 -1.03
C THR A 95 0.75 -6.54 -2.32
N LYS A 96 0.75 -5.30 -2.78
CA LYS A 96 1.47 -4.90 -4.00
C LYS A 96 2.21 -3.58 -3.81
N LYS A 97 3.37 -3.45 -4.45
CA LYS A 97 4.03 -2.16 -4.65
C LYS A 97 3.16 -1.33 -5.61
N ILE A 98 3.14 -0.01 -5.40
CA ILE A 98 2.46 0.93 -6.30
C ILE A 98 3.51 1.47 -7.25
N LEU A 99 3.40 1.12 -8.53
CA LEU A 99 4.27 1.65 -9.57
C LEU A 99 3.66 2.92 -10.17
N PRO A 100 4.45 3.83 -10.77
CA PRO A 100 3.91 4.99 -11.49
C PRO A 100 2.87 4.61 -12.55
N THR A 101 3.09 3.51 -13.27
CA THR A 101 2.16 2.98 -14.29
C THR A 101 0.84 2.46 -13.70
N SER A 102 0.78 2.23 -12.39
CA SER A 102 -0.43 1.79 -11.69
C SER A 102 -1.33 2.94 -11.25
N ILE A 103 -0.89 4.19 -11.40
CA ILE A 103 -1.67 5.37 -11.00
C ILE A 103 -2.33 5.98 -12.22
N LYS A 104 -3.63 6.22 -12.15
CA LYS A 104 -4.38 6.90 -13.21
C LYS A 104 -3.96 8.38 -13.27
N PRO A 105 -3.42 8.87 -14.40
CA PRO A 105 -3.06 10.29 -14.54
C PRO A 105 -4.27 11.21 -14.38
N GLY A 106 -4.09 12.34 -13.71
CA GLY A 106 -5.13 13.33 -13.41
C GLY A 106 -6.19 12.87 -12.39
N SER A 107 -6.00 11.71 -11.76
CA SER A 107 -6.88 11.22 -10.70
C SER A 107 -6.73 12.00 -9.39
N SER A 108 -7.63 11.78 -8.44
CA SER A 108 -7.55 12.47 -7.14
C SER A 108 -6.27 12.11 -6.39
N PHE A 109 -5.85 10.84 -6.46
CA PHE A 109 -4.58 10.40 -5.89
C PHE A 109 -3.37 11.04 -6.58
N ASP A 110 -3.33 11.04 -7.91
CA ASP A 110 -2.24 11.67 -8.68
C ASP A 110 -2.11 13.17 -8.35
N LEU A 111 -3.23 13.89 -8.31
CA LEU A 111 -3.25 15.30 -7.92
C LEU A 111 -2.84 15.51 -6.45
N ALA A 112 -3.15 14.58 -5.56
CA ALA A 112 -2.71 14.64 -4.17
C ALA A 112 -1.20 14.43 -4.06
N VAL A 113 -0.63 13.48 -4.80
CA VAL A 113 0.82 13.24 -4.90
C VAL A 113 1.54 14.49 -5.41
N GLN A 114 1.05 15.10 -6.50
CA GLN A 114 1.65 16.30 -7.10
C GLN A 114 1.63 17.53 -6.17
N LYS A 115 0.69 17.60 -5.21
CA LYS A 115 0.59 18.67 -4.22
C LYS A 115 1.54 18.51 -3.04
N VAL A 116 2.22 17.38 -2.92
CA VAL A 116 3.16 17.14 -1.81
C VAL A 116 4.42 17.96 -2.03
N ASP A 117 4.74 18.80 -1.06
CA ASP A 117 6.02 19.50 -1.00
C ASP A 117 7.12 18.50 -0.59
N ILE A 118 7.88 18.02 -1.56
CA ILE A 118 8.95 17.05 -1.35
C ILE A 118 10.15 17.64 -0.59
N SER A 119 10.31 18.97 -0.56
CA SER A 119 11.41 19.65 0.15
C SER A 119 11.25 19.64 1.66
N LYS A 120 10.02 19.50 2.15
CA LYS A 120 9.69 19.46 3.58
C LYS A 120 9.85 18.05 4.15
N PRO A 121 10.20 17.91 5.43
CA PRO A 121 10.19 16.61 6.09
C PRO A 121 8.78 16.01 6.12
N ALA A 122 8.70 14.69 6.32
CA ALA A 122 7.43 14.00 6.50
C ALA A 122 6.61 14.60 7.65
N THR A 123 5.29 14.66 7.50
CA THR A 123 4.37 15.12 8.55
C THR A 123 4.58 14.31 9.85
N ARG A 124 4.31 14.94 11.00
CA ARG A 124 4.47 14.28 12.31
C ARG A 124 3.59 13.04 12.40
N GLU A 125 2.38 13.13 11.86
CA GLU A 125 1.39 12.07 11.84
C GLU A 125 1.88 10.90 10.97
N LEU A 126 2.50 11.19 9.82
CA LEU A 126 3.11 10.15 8.98
C LEU A 126 4.30 9.48 9.69
N ARG A 127 5.23 10.27 10.26
CA ARG A 127 6.37 9.74 11.02
C ARG A 127 5.91 8.83 12.17
N THR A 128 4.86 9.22 12.88
CA THR A 128 4.27 8.41 13.96
C THR A 128 3.68 7.09 13.44
N ALA A 129 3.01 7.11 12.28
CA ALA A 129 2.50 5.88 11.67
C ALA A 129 3.64 4.94 11.25
N LEU A 130 4.74 5.50 10.73
CA LEU A 130 5.89 4.74 10.26
C LEU A 130 6.70 4.07 11.38
N LEU A 131 6.75 4.68 12.56
CA LEU A 131 7.36 4.04 13.74
C LEU A 131 6.73 2.69 14.09
N ARG A 132 5.41 2.53 13.86
CA ARG A 132 4.71 1.23 14.08
C ARG A 132 5.16 0.14 13.12
N ALA A 133 5.68 0.54 11.95
CA ALA A 133 6.30 -0.33 10.97
C ALA A 133 7.83 -0.38 11.10
N ASN A 134 8.39 0.08 12.23
CA ASN A 134 9.83 0.10 12.52
C ASN A 134 10.65 0.98 11.56
N VAL A 135 10.07 2.11 11.13
CA VAL A 135 10.71 3.09 10.25
C VAL A 135 10.91 4.41 10.99
N LYS A 136 12.10 5.00 10.83
CA LYS A 136 12.45 6.33 11.36
C LYS A 136 12.84 7.22 10.17
N VAL A 137 12.18 8.38 10.07
CA VAL A 137 12.32 9.41 9.03
C VAL A 137 12.27 10.80 9.66
#